data_AF-A0A1H3TK49-F1
#
_entry.id   AF-A0A1H3TK49-F1
#
_cell.length_a   1.000
_cell.length_b   1.000
_cell.length_c   1.000
_cell.angle_alpha   90.00
_cell.angle_beta   90.00
_cell.angle_gamma   90.00
#
_symmetry.space_group_name_H-M   'P 1'
#
loop_
_entity.id
_entity.type
_entity.pdbx_description
1 polymer ?
#
loop_
_entity_poly.entity_id
_entity_poly.type
_entity_poly.pdbx_seq_one_letter_code
_entity_poly.pdbx_strand_id
1 'polypeptide(L)'
;MFNWFFRSETEKRRDDYWALYEKLKTAIDTHDRRVTEAEASYSSYKRSIPFLLTFRIPSNDFEPKRQELTGEVKELLEYEKDKRSDLVRAKNNAYDRYLYYKQQAIKEAENN
;
A
#
# COMPACT_ATOMS: atom_id res chain seq x y z
N MET A 1 -30.51 -30.77 16.21
CA MET A 1 -30.04 -30.81 14.81
C MET A 1 -30.66 -29.62 14.09
N PHE A 2 -29.89 -28.61 13.65
CA PHE A 2 -30.21 -27.62 12.60
C PHE A 2 -29.29 -26.40 12.79
N ASN A 3 -28.07 -26.44 12.25
CA ASN A 3 -27.32 -25.22 11.89
C ASN A 3 -26.12 -25.42 10.94
N TRP A 4 -25.98 -26.57 10.29
CA TRP A 4 -24.83 -26.84 9.41
C TRP A 4 -24.79 -25.92 8.15
N PHE A 5 -25.89 -25.28 7.78
CA PHE A 5 -25.94 -24.40 6.61
C PHE A 5 -25.65 -22.91 6.90
N PHE A 6 -25.55 -22.48 8.16
CA PHE A 6 -25.28 -21.08 8.51
C PHE A 6 -24.01 -20.97 9.36
N ARG A 7 -22.93 -20.42 8.78
CA ARG A 7 -21.73 -20.02 9.53
C ARG A 7 -22.12 -19.11 10.69
N SER A 8 -21.47 -19.29 11.85
CA SER A 8 -21.69 -18.39 12.98
C SER A 8 -21.24 -16.97 12.62
N GLU A 9 -21.82 -15.96 13.27
CA GLU A 9 -21.41 -14.56 13.07
C GLU A 9 -19.90 -14.38 13.32
N THR A 10 -19.34 -15.12 14.29
CA THR A 10 -17.93 -15.15 14.61
C THR A 10 -17.08 -15.76 13.48
N GLU A 11 -17.56 -16.84 12.85
CA GLU A 11 -16.88 -17.43 11.69
C GLU A 11 -16.92 -16.52 10.47
N LYS A 12 -18.03 -15.82 10.23
CA LYS A 12 -18.11 -14.81 9.16
C LYS A 12 -17.10 -13.70 9.39
N ARG A 13 -17.04 -13.14 10.61
CA ARG A 13 -16.07 -12.09 10.96
C ARG A 13 -14.63 -12.57 10.81
N ARG A 14 -14.32 -13.81 11.24
CA ARG A 14 -13.00 -14.41 11.02
C ARG A 14 -12.64 -14.39 9.53
N ASP A 15 -13.54 -14.86 8.68
CA ASP A 15 -13.31 -14.95 7.23
C ASP A 15 -13.18 -13.55 6.59
N ASP A 16 -13.98 -12.58 7.04
CA ASP A 16 -13.91 -11.19 6.57
C ASP A 16 -12.57 -10.54 6.92
N TYR A 17 -12.08 -10.72 8.15
CA TYR A 17 -10.77 -10.19 8.56
C TYR A 17 -9.61 -10.89 7.85
N TRP A 18 -9.75 -12.18 7.54
CA TRP A 18 -8.78 -12.89 6.71
C TRP A 18 -8.75 -12.35 5.28
N ALA A 19 -9.92 -12.15 4.67
CA ALA A 19 -10.02 -11.57 3.33
C ALA A 19 -9.46 -10.14 3.29
N LEU A 20 -9.72 -9.34 4.33
CA LEU A 20 -9.15 -8.00 4.48
C LEU A 20 -7.62 -8.05 4.60
N TYR A 21 -7.08 -8.98 5.39
CA TYR A 21 -5.63 -9.18 5.52
C TYR A 21 -4.97 -9.49 4.17
N GLU A 22 -5.52 -10.44 3.40
CA GLU A 22 -4.99 -10.80 2.07
C GLU A 22 -5.11 -9.64 1.07
N LYS A 23 -6.22 -8.89 1.12
CA LYS A 23 -6.39 -7.68 0.30
C LYS A 23 -5.34 -6.62 0.62
N LEU A 24 -5.06 -6.39 1.91
CA LEU A 24 -4.04 -5.42 2.35
C LEU A 24 -2.63 -5.87 1.98
N LYS A 25 -2.33 -7.17 2.05
CA LYS A 25 -1.07 -7.74 1.56
C LYS A 25 -0.87 -7.45 0.07
N THR A 26 -1.87 -7.74 -0.75
CA THR A 26 -1.84 -7.46 -2.19
C THR A 26 -1.71 -5.95 -2.49
N ALA A 27 -2.36 -5.11 -1.68
CA ALA A 27 -2.27 -3.66 -1.81
C ALA A 27 -0.86 -3.15 -1.50
N ILE A 28 -0.20 -3.70 -0.47
CA ILE A 28 1.20 -3.39 -0.15
C ILE A 28 2.12 -3.79 -1.30
N ASP A 29 1.98 -5.01 -1.83
CA ASP A 29 2.82 -5.47 -2.94
C ASP A 29 2.64 -4.59 -4.19
N THR A 30 1.41 -4.16 -4.46
CA THR A 30 1.10 -3.24 -5.56
C THR A 30 1.67 -1.85 -5.32
N HIS A 31 1.59 -1.34 -4.09
CA HIS A 31 2.15 -0.06 -3.68
C HIS A 31 3.67 -0.06 -3.84
N ASP A 32 4.35 -1.06 -3.28
CA ASP A 32 5.80 -1.21 -3.34
C ASP A 32 6.30 -1.25 -4.78
N ARG A 33 5.61 -2.00 -5.66
CA ARG A 33 5.93 -2.05 -7.09
C ARG A 33 5.80 -0.68 -7.76
N ARG A 34 4.69 0.03 -7.52
CA ARG A 34 4.42 1.35 -8.15
C ARG A 34 5.39 2.42 -7.66
N VAL A 35 5.70 2.45 -6.36
CA VAL A 35 6.69 3.38 -5.80
C VAL A 35 8.06 3.11 -6.40
N THR A 36 8.47 1.84 -6.49
CA THR A 36 9.76 1.45 -7.12
C THR A 36 9.81 1.88 -8.60
N GLU A 37 8.75 1.68 -9.37
CA GLU A 37 8.64 2.13 -10.76
C GLU A 37 8.73 3.65 -10.90
N ALA A 38 8.08 4.39 -10.00
CA ALA A 38 8.09 5.84 -9.98
C ALA A 38 9.49 6.38 -9.59
N GLU A 39 10.16 5.79 -8.60
CA GLU A 39 11.53 6.14 -8.22
C GLU A 39 12.52 5.86 -9.34
N ALA A 40 12.39 4.72 -10.03
CA ALA A 40 13.22 4.38 -11.18
C ALA A 40 13.03 5.40 -12.32
N SER A 41 11.79 5.77 -12.61
CA SER A 41 11.45 6.79 -13.62
C SER A 41 12.01 8.16 -13.26
N TYR A 42 11.84 8.58 -12.00
CA TYR A 42 12.37 9.84 -11.47
C TYR A 42 13.90 9.90 -11.52
N SER A 43 14.57 8.80 -11.16
CA SER A 43 16.03 8.66 -11.24
C SER A 43 16.54 8.70 -12.69
N SER A 44 15.82 8.03 -13.60
CA SER A 44 16.12 8.11 -15.05
C SER A 44 16.00 9.53 -15.58
N TYR A 45 14.91 10.22 -15.24
CA TYR A 45 14.70 11.63 -15.58
C TYR A 45 15.82 12.53 -15.04
N LYS A 46 16.18 12.43 -13.76
CA LYS A 46 17.27 13.22 -13.19
C LYS A 46 18.60 13.01 -13.93
N ARG A 47 18.88 11.79 -14.39
CA ARG A 47 20.08 11.48 -15.16
C ARG A 47 20.06 12.06 -16.59
N SER A 48 18.89 12.32 -17.17
CA SER A 48 18.77 12.91 -18.51
C SER A 48 18.87 14.43 -18.52
N ILE A 49 18.57 15.12 -17.41
CA ILE A 49 18.62 16.59 -17.30
C ILE A 49 19.97 17.20 -17.76
N PRO A 50 21.15 16.71 -17.35
CA PRO A 50 22.43 17.30 -17.78
C PRO A 50 22.63 17.27 -19.29
N PHE A 51 22.16 16.21 -19.97
CA PHE A 51 22.25 16.09 -21.42
C PHE A 51 21.35 17.11 -22.15
N LEU A 52 20.18 17.42 -21.58
CA LEU A 52 19.25 18.41 -22.14
C LEU A 52 19.78 19.85 -22.01
N LEU A 53 20.49 20.17 -20.93
CA LEU A 53 21.10 21.48 -20.72
C LEU A 53 22.31 21.74 -21.64
N THR A 54 22.95 20.68 -22.14
CA THR A 54 24.14 20.79 -23.00
C THR A 54 23.77 21.12 -24.47
N PHE A 55 22.57 20.76 -24.91
CA PHE A 55 22.05 21.09 -26.24
C PHE A 55 21.25 22.40 -26.17
N ARG A 56 21.88 23.53 -26.52
CA ARG A 56 21.42 24.90 -26.91
C ARG A 56 19.90 25.27 -26.92
N ILE A 57 19.05 24.72 -26.07
CA ILE A 57 17.67 25.17 -25.87
C ILE A 57 17.74 26.27 -24.81
N PRO A 58 17.06 27.42 -24.97
CA PRO A 58 16.96 28.41 -23.91
C PRO A 58 16.12 27.81 -22.78
N SER A 59 16.75 27.02 -21.90
CA SER A 59 16.08 26.31 -20.82
C SER A 59 15.78 27.23 -19.64
N ASN A 60 16.23 28.48 -19.67
CA ASN A 60 16.20 29.40 -18.55
C ASN A 60 14.76 29.72 -18.10
N ASP A 61 13.82 29.83 -19.04
CA ASP A 61 12.41 30.13 -18.72
C ASP A 61 11.67 28.91 -18.16
N PHE A 62 12.16 27.70 -18.46
CA PHE A 62 11.57 26.44 -18.01
C PHE A 62 12.27 25.87 -16.77
N GLU A 63 13.46 26.37 -16.43
CA GLU A 63 14.27 25.95 -15.30
C GLU A 63 13.51 26.06 -13.96
N PRO A 64 12.86 27.20 -13.63
CA PRO A 64 12.14 27.33 -12.36
C PRO A 64 11.00 26.33 -12.26
N LYS A 65 10.20 26.20 -13.33
CA LYS A 65 9.06 25.27 -13.35
C LYS A 65 9.52 23.81 -13.28
N ARG A 66 10.67 23.49 -13.90
CA ARG A 66 11.28 22.16 -13.81
C ARG A 66 11.70 21.82 -12.39
N GLN A 67 12.35 22.74 -11.69
CA GLN A 67 12.78 22.56 -10.31
C GLN A 67 11.58 22.39 -9.37
N GLU A 68 10.54 23.22 -9.54
CA GLU A 68 9.27 23.12 -8.81
C GLU A 68 8.65 21.72 -8.96
N LEU A 69 8.37 21.29 -10.20
CA LEU A 69 7.77 19.97 -10.46
C LEU A 69 8.65 18.81 -9.98
N THR A 70 9.97 18.94 -10.09
CA THR A 70 10.92 17.93 -9.57
C THR A 70 10.87 17.85 -8.04
N GLY A 71 10.58 18.97 -7.37
CA GLY A 71 10.33 19.05 -5.92
C GLY A 71 9.01 18.39 -5.55
N GLU A 72 7.91 18.74 -6.22
CA GLU A 72 6.58 18.16 -5.99
C GLU A 72 6.60 16.63 -6.14
N VAL A 73 7.24 16.11 -7.19
CA VAL A 73 7.36 14.65 -7.39
C VAL A 73 8.14 14.00 -6.24
N LYS A 74 9.19 14.66 -5.73
CA LYS A 74 9.94 14.15 -4.59
C LYS A 74 9.07 14.11 -3.33
N GLU A 75 8.33 15.17 -3.05
CA GLU A 75 7.43 15.24 -1.89
C GLU A 75 6.34 14.18 -1.95
N LEU A 76 5.74 13.96 -3.13
CA LEU A 76 4.76 12.90 -3.35
C LEU A 76 5.35 11.50 -3.11
N LEU A 77 6.58 11.24 -3.59
CA LEU A 77 7.25 9.95 -3.36
C LEU A 77 7.52 9.70 -1.86
N GLU A 78 7.93 10.73 -1.12
CA GLU A 78 8.11 10.61 0.34
C GLU A 78 6.76 10.41 1.07
N TYR A 79 5.72 11.15 0.68
CA TYR A 79 4.37 10.95 1.22
C TYR A 79 3.85 9.51 1.00
N GLU A 80 4.10 8.93 -0.18
CA GLU A 80 3.70 7.55 -0.47
C GLU A 80 4.47 6.54 0.39
N LYS A 81 5.75 6.79 0.70
CA LYS A 81 6.51 5.96 1.64
C LYS A 81 5.89 5.97 3.03
N ASP A 82 5.39 7.11 3.48
CA ASP A 82 4.68 7.20 4.77
C ASP A 82 3.37 6.40 4.73
N LYS A 83 2.61 6.46 3.62
CA LYS A 83 1.37 5.67 3.45
C LYS A 83 1.58 4.17 3.45
N ARG A 84 2.76 3.70 3.06
CA ARG A 84 3.14 2.29 3.22
C ARG A 84 3.07 1.85 4.69
N SER A 85 3.49 2.70 5.62
CA SER A 85 3.46 2.38 7.05
C SER A 85 2.02 2.20 7.58
N ASP A 86 1.09 3.04 7.09
CA ASP A 86 -0.34 2.94 7.40
C ASP A 86 -0.94 1.62 6.89
N LEU A 87 -0.57 1.20 5.67
CA LEU A 87 -0.99 -0.09 5.09
C LEU A 87 -0.47 -1.28 5.90
N VAL A 88 0.81 -1.24 6.32
CA VAL A 88 1.40 -2.30 7.15
C VAL A 88 0.69 -2.38 8.50
N ARG A 89 0.41 -1.24 9.15
CA ARG A 89 -0.33 -1.20 10.41
C ARG A 89 -1.74 -1.76 10.25
N ALA A 90 -2.46 -1.37 9.19
CA ALA A 90 -3.78 -1.90 8.90
C ALA A 90 -3.76 -3.42 8.67
N LYS A 91 -2.77 -3.93 7.93
CA LYS A 91 -2.61 -5.37 7.67
C LYS A 91 -2.43 -6.14 8.98
N ASN A 92 -1.53 -5.67 9.84
CA ASN A 92 -1.26 -6.33 11.12
C ASN A 92 -2.51 -6.34 12.00
N ASN A 93 -3.21 -5.20 12.10
CA ASN A 93 -4.46 -5.11 12.86
C ASN A 93 -5.54 -6.06 12.32
N ALA A 94 -5.66 -6.23 11.00
CA ALA A 94 -6.60 -7.18 10.39
C ALA A 94 -6.26 -8.63 10.76
N TYR A 95 -4.97 -8.97 10.77
CA TYR A 95 -4.50 -10.31 11.16
C TYR A 95 -4.78 -10.60 12.65
N ASP A 96 -4.53 -9.62 13.52
CA ASP A 96 -4.81 -9.76 14.96
C ASP A 96 -6.31 -9.98 15.21
N ARG A 97 -7.17 -9.28 14.48
CA ARG A 97 -8.63 -9.48 14.55
C ARG A 97 -9.06 -10.83 13.99
N TYR A 98 -8.44 -11.30 12.91
CA TYR A 98 -8.64 -12.67 12.42
C TYR A 98 -8.31 -13.71 13.51
N LEU A 99 -7.16 -13.57 14.18
CA LEU A 99 -6.76 -14.49 15.25
C LEU A 99 -7.75 -14.47 16.42
N TYR A 100 -8.22 -13.28 16.82
CA TYR A 100 -9.23 -13.12 17.86
C TYR A 100 -10.52 -13.88 17.52
N TYR A 101 -11.11 -13.64 16.34
CA TYR A 101 -12.35 -14.32 15.95
C TYR A 101 -12.15 -15.81 15.69
N LYS A 102 -10.97 -16.23 15.23
CA LYS A 102 -10.62 -17.65 15.13
C LYS A 102 -10.65 -18.34 16.48
N GLN A 103 -10.04 -17.75 17.52
CA GLN A 103 -10.07 -18.31 18.87
C GLN A 103 -11.48 -18.32 19.45
N GLN A 104 -12.26 -17.27 19.20
CA GLN A 104 -13.63 -17.19 19.67
C GLN A 104 -14.51 -18.27 19.03
N ALA A 105 -14.37 -18.53 17.73
CA ALA A 105 -15.11 -19.58 17.04
C ALA A 105 -14.78 -20.98 17.58
N ILE A 106 -13.52 -21.23 17.95
CA ILE A 106 -13.12 -22.50 18.59
C ILE A 106 -13.83 -22.67 19.94
N LYS A 107 -13.83 -21.62 20.78
CA LYS A 107 -14.53 -21.65 22.07
C LYS A 107 -16.04 -21.84 21.92
N GLU A 108 -16.65 -21.24 20.91
CA GLU A 108 -18.08 -21.43 20.60
C GLU A 108 -18.38 -22.88 20.18
N ALA A 109 -17.47 -23.52 19.44
CA ALA A 109 -17.61 -24.92 19.04
C ALA A 109 -17.38 -25.92 20.19
N GLU A 110 -16.52 -25.59 21.15
CA GLU A 110 -16.25 -26.44 22.33
C GLU A 110 -17.38 -26.39 23.38
N ASN A 111 -18.16 -25.30 23.42
CA ASN A 111 -19.24 -25.09 24.40
C ASN A 111 -20.64 -25.46 23.88
N ASN A 112 -20.78 -25.93 22.62
CA ASN A 112 -22.02 -26.39 22.00
C ASN A 112 -22.03 -27.91 21.82
#